data_AF-A0A2D3TB06-F1
#
_entry.id   AF-A0A2D3TB06-F1
#
_cell.length_a   1.000
_cell.length_b   1.000
_cell.length_c   1.000
_cell.angle_alpha   90.00
_cell.angle_beta   90.00
_cell.angle_gamma   90.00
#
_symmetry.space_group_name_H-M   'P 1'
#
loop_
_entity.id
_entity.type
_entity.pdbx_description
1 polymer ?
#
loop_
_entity_poly.entity_id
_entity_poly.type
_entity_poly.pdbx_seq_one_letter_code
_entity_poly.pdbx_strand_id
1 'polypeptide(L)'
;MFIVIFGRQKCPYCTRAIELAQKLKSELKDKNINFDYIDMHAEKITKADLEKTVGKPVETVPQIFIDKQHIGGYTEFAAYVNKHFHDLKF
;
A
#
# COMPACT_ATOMS: atom_id res chain seq x y z
N MET A 1 -4.71 -0.45 -12.47
CA MET A 1 -4.84 -0.58 -11.00
C MET A 1 -3.98 0.49 -10.34
N PHE A 2 -4.48 1.16 -9.31
CA PHE A 2 -3.77 2.20 -8.59
C PHE A 2 -3.61 1.86 -7.11
N ILE A 3 -2.36 1.83 -6.63
CA ILE A 3 -2.01 1.47 -5.25
C ILE A 3 -1.63 2.74 -4.49
N VAL A 4 -2.26 3.01 -3.36
CA VAL A 4 -1.89 4.13 -2.48
C VAL A 4 -1.33 3.57 -1.18
N ILE A 5 -0.10 3.95 -0.83
CA ILE A 5 0.58 3.52 0.38
C ILE A 5 0.68 4.72 1.32
N PHE A 6 -0.13 4.71 2.38
CA PHE A 6 0.02 5.68 3.46
C PHE A 6 1.09 5.19 4.43
N GLY A 7 2.10 6.00 4.64
CA GLY A 7 3.20 5.67 5.54
C GLY A 7 3.74 6.88 6.28
N ARG A 8 4.88 6.66 6.92
CA ARG A 8 5.61 7.68 7.69
C ARG A 8 7.10 7.52 7.42
N GLN A 9 7.87 8.60 7.61
CA GLN A 9 9.32 8.53 7.52
C GLN A 9 9.89 7.52 8.53
N LYS A 10 11.02 6.91 8.17
CA LYS A 10 11.74 5.90 8.99
C LYS A 10 10.91 4.65 9.34
N CYS A 11 10.02 4.24 8.43
CA CYS A 11 9.19 3.04 8.57
C CYS A 11 9.69 1.92 7.62
N PRO A 12 10.33 0.85 8.12
CA PRO A 12 10.90 -0.20 7.27
C PRO A 12 9.82 -0.97 6.49
N TYR A 13 8.65 -1.18 7.08
CA TYR A 13 7.53 -1.82 6.38
C TYR A 13 6.95 -0.95 5.26
N CYS A 14 7.01 0.37 5.39
CA CYS A 14 6.59 1.31 4.37
C CYS A 14 7.53 1.24 3.16
N THR A 15 8.85 1.17 3.40
CA THR A 15 9.85 0.94 2.35
C THR A 15 9.59 -0.37 1.61
N ARG A 16 9.34 -1.47 2.34
CA ARG A 16 9.01 -2.76 1.72
C ARG A 16 7.73 -2.73 0.88
N ALA A 17 6.71 -1.99 1.32
CA ALA A 17 5.48 -1.82 0.55
C ALA A 17 5.74 -1.07 -0.77
N ILE A 18 6.58 -0.04 -0.74
CA ILE A 18 7.00 0.71 -1.93
C ILE A 18 7.77 -0.21 -2.89
N GLU A 19 8.75 -0.95 -2.39
CA GLU A 19 9.55 -1.89 -3.19
C GLU A 19 8.65 -2.95 -3.87
N LEU A 20 7.68 -3.48 -3.13
CA LEU A 20 6.71 -4.43 -3.68
C LEU A 20 5.85 -3.79 -4.78
N ALA A 21 5.35 -2.58 -4.58
CA ALA A 21 4.58 -1.86 -5.59
C ALA A 21 5.41 -1.48 -6.83
N GLN A 22 6.68 -1.13 -6.64
CA GLN A 22 7.64 -0.90 -7.73
C GLN A 22 7.88 -2.17 -8.54
N LYS A 23 8.09 -3.30 -7.86
CA LYS A 23 8.25 -4.61 -8.51
C LYS A 23 7.03 -4.97 -9.34
N LEU A 24 5.81 -4.82 -8.78
CA LEU A 24 4.56 -5.01 -9.51
C LEU A 24 4.50 -4.17 -10.79
N LYS A 25 4.79 -2.87 -10.68
CA LYS A 25 4.78 -1.95 -11.83
C LYS A 25 5.80 -2.34 -12.89
N SER A 26 6.96 -2.83 -12.48
CA SER A 26 8.04 -3.24 -13.39
C SER A 26 7.79 -4.58 -14.07
N GLU A 27 7.23 -5.56 -13.36
CA GLU A 27 7.02 -6.91 -13.88
C GLU A 27 5.69 -7.04 -14.64
N LEU A 28 4.70 -6.19 -14.33
CA LEU A 28 3.37 -6.20 -14.94
C LEU A 28 3.10 -4.92 -15.74
N LYS A 29 4.06 -4.53 -16.59
CA LYS A 29 3.98 -3.31 -17.41
C LYS A 29 2.69 -3.26 -18.25
N ASP A 30 2.23 -4.40 -18.74
CA ASP A 30 1.02 -4.51 -19.57
C ASP A 30 -0.28 -4.31 -18.78
N LYS A 31 -0.25 -4.42 -17.43
CA LYS A 31 -1.44 -4.33 -16.57
C LYS A 31 -1.73 -2.90 -16.07
N ASN A 32 -1.01 -1.89 -16.54
CA ASN A 32 -1.18 -0.48 -16.18
C ASN A 32 -1.29 -0.28 -14.65
N ILE A 33 -0.29 -0.78 -13.92
CA ILE A 33 -0.18 -0.65 -12.47
C ILE A 33 0.57 0.64 -12.16
N ASN A 34 -0.06 1.50 -11.35
CA ASN A 34 0.57 2.69 -10.81
C ASN A 34 0.44 2.68 -9.29
N PHE A 35 1.35 3.40 -8.62
CA PHE A 35 1.30 3.55 -7.19
C PHE A 35 1.81 4.91 -6.76
N ASP A 36 1.29 5.39 -5.63
CA ASP A 36 1.78 6.57 -4.92
C ASP A 36 2.06 6.24 -3.46
N TYR A 37 3.08 6.88 -2.93
CA TYR A 37 3.39 6.88 -1.51
C TYR A 37 3.02 8.22 -0.90
N ILE A 38 2.20 8.18 0.15
CA ILE A 38 1.74 9.35 0.87
C ILE A 38 2.37 9.35 2.26
N ASP A 39 3.22 10.34 2.51
CA ASP A 39 3.70 10.62 3.86
C ASP A 39 2.60 11.33 4.65
N MET A 40 2.00 10.61 5.60
CA MET A 40 0.91 11.11 6.43
C MET A 40 1.28 12.39 7.17
N HIS A 41 2.54 12.55 7.59
CA HIS A 41 2.96 13.75 8.31
C HIS A 41 3.07 14.96 7.37
N ALA A 42 3.60 14.77 6.17
CA ALA A 42 3.74 15.83 5.18
C ALA A 42 2.36 16.34 4.71
N GLU A 43 1.43 15.40 4.46
CA GLU A 43 0.06 15.70 4.02
C GLU A 43 -0.90 16.06 5.17
N LYS A 44 -0.42 16.13 6.42
CA LYS A 44 -1.23 16.39 7.63
C LYS A 44 -2.40 15.41 7.80
N ILE A 45 -2.24 14.19 7.32
CA ILE A 45 -3.22 13.11 7.46
C ILE A 45 -3.02 12.43 8.82
N THR A 46 -4.08 12.39 9.62
CA THR A 46 -4.02 11.75 10.92
C THR A 46 -4.46 10.29 10.84
N LYS A 47 -4.17 9.51 11.89
CA LYS A 47 -4.70 8.15 12.01
C LYS A 47 -6.24 8.16 11.99
N ALA A 48 -6.86 9.14 12.66
CA ALA A 48 -8.31 9.27 12.71
C ALA A 48 -8.93 9.50 11.32
N ASP A 49 -8.24 10.19 10.41
CA ASP A 49 -8.72 10.37 9.04
C ASP A 49 -8.71 9.06 8.25
N LEU A 50 -7.68 8.23 8.45
CA LEU A 50 -7.64 6.88 7.89
C LEU A 50 -8.73 6.00 8.50
N GLU A 51 -8.93 6.04 9.82
CA GLU A 51 -9.97 5.26 10.50
C GLU A 51 -11.38 5.59 10.02
N LYS A 52 -11.68 6.87 9.79
CA LYS A 52 -12.96 7.30 9.19
C LYS A 52 -13.15 6.75 7.78
N THR A 53 -12.08 6.70 7.01
CA THR A 53 -12.10 6.21 5.63
C THR A 53 -12.23 4.69 5.57
N VAL A 54 -11.54 3.98 6.46
CA VAL A 54 -11.51 2.51 6.53
C VAL A 54 -12.73 1.94 7.27
N GLY A 55 -13.30 2.71 8.20
CA GLY A 55 -14.36 2.25 9.10
C GLY A 55 -13.89 1.28 10.19
N LYS A 56 -12.57 1.16 10.41
CA LYS A 56 -11.95 0.31 11.44
C LYS A 56 -10.75 1.03 12.07
N PRO A 57 -10.39 0.68 13.32
CA PRO A 57 -9.19 1.20 13.96
C PRO A 57 -7.92 0.94 13.12
N VAL A 58 -7.07 1.97 13.01
CA VAL A 58 -5.83 1.93 12.23
C VAL A 58 -4.68 2.24 13.18
N GLU A 59 -4.05 1.18 13.68
CA GLU A 59 -3.02 1.32 14.70
C GLU A 59 -1.62 1.47 14.10
N THR A 60 -1.38 0.78 12.98
CA THR A 60 -0.06 0.59 12.38
C THR A 60 0.06 1.23 11.00
N VAL A 61 1.30 1.47 10.57
CA VAL A 61 1.64 1.86 9.20
C VAL A 61 2.63 0.84 8.64
N PRO A 62 2.66 0.61 7.31
CA PRO A 62 1.87 1.27 6.26
C PRO A 62 0.40 0.86 6.25
N GLN A 63 -0.45 1.67 5.61
CA GLN A 63 -1.82 1.32 5.25
C GLN A 63 -1.96 1.41 3.72
N ILE A 64 -2.34 0.31 3.09
CA ILE A 64 -2.40 0.17 1.64
C ILE A 64 -3.84 0.18 1.17
N PHE A 65 -4.09 0.95 0.12
CA PHE A 65 -5.33 0.98 -0.63
C PHE A 65 -5.06 0.60 -2.08
N ILE A 66 -5.97 -0.16 -2.69
CA ILE A 66 -5.92 -0.52 -4.10
C ILE A 66 -7.26 -0.11 -4.70
N ASP A 67 -7.23 0.76 -5.70
CA ASP A 67 -8.44 1.29 -6.36
C ASP A 67 -9.50 1.79 -5.35
N LYS A 68 -9.03 2.48 -4.30
CA LYS A 68 -9.79 3.01 -3.14
C LYS A 68 -10.29 1.96 -2.13
N GLN A 69 -10.09 0.68 -2.38
CA GLN A 69 -10.38 -0.37 -1.40
C GLN A 69 -9.23 -0.49 -0.40
N HIS A 70 -9.55 -0.46 0.90
CA HIS A 70 -8.57 -0.72 1.95
C HIS A 70 -8.18 -2.20 1.96
N ILE A 71 -6.87 -2.45 1.87
CA ILE A 71 -6.30 -3.81 1.89
C ILE A 71 -5.78 -4.17 3.28
N GLY A 72 -5.15 -3.22 3.96
CA GLY A 72 -4.53 -3.43 5.28
C GLY A 72 -3.08 -2.96 5.31
N GLY A 73 -2.26 -3.64 6.10
CA GLY A 73 -0.83 -3.39 6.21
C GLY A 73 0.00 -4.10 5.15
N TYR A 74 1.31 -4.09 5.35
CA TYR A 74 2.24 -4.72 4.40
C TYR A 74 1.98 -6.23 4.22
N THR A 75 1.65 -6.94 5.30
CA THR A 75 1.39 -8.39 5.26
C THR A 75 0.17 -8.70 4.37
N GLU A 76 -0.92 -7.96 4.55
CA GLU A 76 -2.13 -8.11 3.75
C GLU A 76 -1.88 -7.73 2.28
N PHE A 77 -1.08 -6.69 2.05
CA PHE A 77 -0.69 -6.30 0.70
C PHE A 77 0.15 -7.38 0.00
N ALA A 78 1.14 -7.96 0.69
CA ALA A 78 1.94 -9.06 0.16
C ALA A 78 1.08 -10.29 -0.16
N ALA A 79 0.14 -10.64 0.73
CA ALA A 79 -0.80 -11.74 0.51
C ALA A 79 -1.75 -11.46 -0.69
N TYR A 80 -2.26 -10.23 -0.81
CA TYR A 80 -3.07 -9.80 -1.94
C TYR A 80 -2.30 -9.96 -3.25
N VAL A 81 -1.05 -9.51 -3.27
CA VAL A 81 -0.19 -9.57 -4.44
C VAL A 81 0.09 -11.01 -4.85
N ASN A 82 0.50 -11.85 -3.90
CA ASN A 82 0.74 -13.27 -4.16
C ASN A 82 -0.50 -13.96 -4.74
N LYS A 83 -1.69 -13.68 -4.18
CA LYS A 83 -2.95 -14.28 -4.63
C LYS A 83 -3.39 -13.85 -6.04
N HIS A 84 -3.20 -12.58 -6.39
CA HIS A 84 -3.72 -12.01 -7.66
C HIS A 84 -2.68 -11.96 -8.78
N PHE A 85 -1.40 -12.11 -8.43
CA PHE A 85 -0.27 -12.04 -9.36
C PHE A 85 0.70 -13.21 -9.12
N HIS A 86 0.17 -14.44 -9.11
CA HIS A 86 0.93 -15.68 -8.89
C HIS A 86 2.15 -15.89 -9.80
N ASP A 87 2.20 -15.22 -10.95
CA ASP A 87 3.33 -15.33 -11.90
C ASP A 87 4.60 -14.60 -11.41
N LEU A 88 4.47 -13.76 -10.38
CA LEU A 88 5.58 -13.02 -9.79
C LEU A 88 6.25 -13.92 -8.75
N LYS A 89 7.49 -14.34 -9.03
CA LYS A 89 8.31 -15.07 -8.07
C LYS A 89 8.79 -14.08 -6.99
N PHE A 90 8.22 -14.16 -5.79
CA PHE A 90 8.64 -13.37 -4.62
C PHE A 90 9.76 -14.05 -3.86
#